data_AF-A0A2V7XY40-F1
#
_entry.id   AF-A0A2V7XY40-F1
#
_cell.length_a   1.000
_cell.length_b   1.000
_cell.length_c   1.000
_cell.angle_alpha   90.00
_cell.angle_beta   90.00
_cell.angle_gamma   90.00
#
_symmetry.space_group_name_H-M   'P 1'
#
loop_
_entity.id
_entity.type
_entity.pdbx_description
1 polymer ?
#
loop_
_entity_poly.entity_id
_entity_poly.type
_entity_poly.pdbx_seq_one_letter_code
_entity_poly.pdbx_strand_id
1 'polypeptide(L)'
;MTEDLRALQQDYLQNVHETAVRVRRQSRDLKTSFPELLFVAHQLKGSGGSLGFPRITELARRMSDELSLFFDPAETQRPTPEELSEMLIVLSHELEREVSAAQQRLQ
;
A
#
# COMPACT_ATOMS: atom_id res chain seq x y z
N MET A 1 0.35 6.46 25.91
CA MET A 1 1.11 6.55 24.66
C MET A 1 2.20 7.57 24.88
N THR A 2 3.47 7.19 24.71
CA THR A 2 4.59 8.13 24.83
C THR A 2 4.55 9.10 23.63
N GLU A 3 5.06 10.32 23.83
CA GLU A 3 5.14 11.33 22.76
C GLU A 3 5.93 10.82 21.55
N ASP A 4 7.00 10.04 21.81
CA ASP A 4 7.81 9.37 20.78
C ASP A 4 7.00 8.38 19.93
N LEU A 5 6.13 7.57 20.55
CA LEU A 5 5.31 6.61 19.81
C LEU A 5 4.27 7.32 18.93
N ARG A 6 3.70 8.44 19.41
CA ARG A 6 2.77 9.25 18.60
C ARG A 6 3.46 9.84 17.37
N ALA A 7 4.66 10.39 17.55
CA ALA A 7 5.45 10.93 16.44
C ALA A 7 5.76 9.85 15.39
N LEU A 8 6.23 8.67 15.83
CA LEU A 8 6.48 7.52 14.95
C LEU A 8 5.22 7.08 14.18
N GLN A 9 4.07 7.06 14.85
CA GLN A 9 2.79 6.74 14.21
C GLN A 9 2.38 7.79 13.17
N GLN A 10 2.59 9.09 13.45
CA GLN A 10 2.29 10.17 12.52
C GLN A 10 3.17 10.11 11.28
N ASP A 11 4.49 9.95 11.46
CA ASP A 11 5.46 9.78 10.37
C ASP A 11 5.12 8.57 9.51
N TYR A 12 4.78 7.45 10.15
CA TYR A 12 4.34 6.25 9.46
C TYR A 12 3.10 6.51 8.60
N LEU A 13 2.05 7.11 9.17
CA LEU A 13 0.82 7.40 8.44
C LEU A 13 1.05 8.36 7.26
N GLN A 14 1.92 9.36 7.42
CA GLN A 14 2.31 10.25 6.33
C GLN A 14 3.00 9.50 5.19
N ASN A 15 3.97 8.64 5.52
CA ASN A 15 4.66 7.81 4.53
C ASN A 15 3.71 6.85 3.79
N VAL A 16 2.74 6.27 4.50
CA VAL A 16 1.71 5.42 3.89
C VAL A 16 0.82 6.22 2.94
N HIS A 17 0.40 7.42 3.35
CA HIS A 17 -0.44 8.29 2.52
C HIS A 17 0.24 8.63 1.19
N GLU A 18 1.47 9.15 1.25
CA GLU A 18 2.25 9.51 0.06
C GLU A 18 2.46 8.32 -0.87
N THR A 19 2.70 7.16 -0.26
CA THR A 19 2.82 5.91 -0.99
C THR A 19 1.53 5.53 -1.70
N ALA A 20 0.38 5.58 -1.02
CA ALA A 20 -0.91 5.24 -1.62
C ALA A 20 -1.21 6.13 -2.84
N VAL A 21 -0.92 7.44 -2.71
CA VAL A 21 -1.04 8.40 -3.81
C VAL A 21 -0.12 8.06 -4.97
N ARG A 22 1.14 7.67 -4.69
CA ARG A 22 2.11 7.25 -5.70
C ARG A 22 1.64 6.00 -6.44
N VAL A 23 1.20 4.98 -5.71
CA VAL A 23 0.63 3.74 -6.28
C VAL A 23 -0.49 4.08 -7.25
N ARG A 24 -1.50 4.85 -6.83
CA ARG A 24 -2.63 5.26 -7.67
C ARG A 24 -2.20 5.92 -8.98
N ARG A 25 -1.22 6.83 -8.90
CA ARG A 25 -0.73 7.56 -10.09
C ARG A 25 -0.02 6.63 -11.06
N GLN A 26 0.77 5.70 -10.53
CA GLN A 26 1.63 4.80 -11.29
C GLN A 26 0.88 3.59 -11.85
N SER A 27 -0.20 3.14 -11.21
CA SER A 27 -1.05 2.04 -11.71
C SER A 27 -1.58 2.26 -13.13
N ARG A 28 -1.61 3.50 -13.63
CA ARG A 28 -2.03 3.83 -15.01
C ARG A 28 -1.02 3.45 -16.09
N ASP A 29 0.25 3.27 -15.74
CA ASP A 29 1.30 2.80 -16.65
C ASP A 29 2.16 1.75 -15.94
N LEU A 30 1.62 0.54 -15.84
CA LEU A 30 2.28 -0.57 -15.14
C LEU A 30 3.59 -0.99 -15.81
N LYS A 31 3.73 -0.84 -17.13
CA LYS A 31 4.94 -1.30 -17.83
C LYS A 31 6.20 -0.59 -17.35
N THR A 32 6.10 0.70 -17.05
CA THR A 32 7.23 1.51 -16.58
C THR A 32 7.34 1.52 -15.07
N SER A 33 6.21 1.43 -14.36
CA SER A 33 6.16 1.63 -12.91
C SER A 33 6.16 0.35 -12.07
N PHE A 34 5.98 -0.82 -12.67
CA PHE A 34 5.83 -2.09 -11.95
C PHE A 34 6.94 -2.37 -10.90
N PRO A 35 8.24 -2.24 -11.21
CA PRO A 35 9.30 -2.52 -10.22
C PRO A 35 9.21 -1.60 -9.01
N GLU A 36 8.86 -0.33 -9.22
CA GLU A 36 8.69 0.65 -8.14
C GLU A 36 7.45 0.33 -7.30
N LEU A 37 6.33 0.01 -7.94
CA LEU A 37 5.10 -0.38 -7.27
C LEU A 37 5.32 -1.60 -6.36
N LEU A 38 6.00 -2.64 -6.86
CA LEU A 38 6.31 -3.85 -6.10
C LEU A 38 7.18 -3.55 -4.88
N PHE A 39 8.26 -2.78 -5.07
CA PHE A 39 9.15 -2.38 -3.98
C PHE A 39 8.40 -1.60 -2.89
N VAL A 40 7.58 -0.65 -3.31
CA VAL A 40 6.85 0.24 -2.42
C VAL A 40 5.75 -0.50 -1.64
N ALA A 41 4.99 -1.38 -2.29
CA ALA A 41 4.00 -2.23 -1.61
C ALA A 41 4.65 -3.18 -0.60
N HIS A 42 5.83 -3.73 -0.94
CA HIS A 42 6.59 -4.57 -0.03
C HIS A 42 7.03 -3.82 1.24
N GLN A 43 7.51 -2.58 1.11
CA GLN A 43 7.91 -1.76 2.26
C GLN A 43 6.73 -1.43 3.20
N LEU A 44 5.55 -1.13 2.64
CA LEU A 44 4.38 -0.78 3.45
C LEU A 44 3.86 -1.95 4.32
N LYS A 45 3.97 -3.19 3.83
CA LYS A 45 3.54 -4.39 4.57
C LYS A 45 4.33 -4.57 5.87
N GLY A 46 5.61 -4.21 5.89
CA GLY A 46 6.52 -4.52 7.00
C GLY A 46 6.35 -3.66 8.26
N SER A 47 5.74 -2.48 8.18
CA SER A 47 5.87 -1.43 9.20
C SER A 47 4.63 -1.20 10.07
N GLY A 48 3.41 -1.37 9.53
CA GLY A 48 2.17 -0.97 10.21
C GLY A 48 1.75 -1.82 11.42
N GLY A 49 2.08 -3.12 11.44
CA GLY A 49 1.64 -4.03 12.49
C GLY A 49 2.22 -3.67 13.86
N SER A 50 3.50 -3.30 13.89
CA SER A 50 4.20 -2.89 15.12
C SER A 50 3.73 -1.55 15.69
N LEU A 51 3.15 -0.70 14.84
CA LEU A 51 2.66 0.64 15.18
C LEU A 51 1.16 0.68 15.50
N GLY A 52 0.48 -0.48 15.49
CA GLY A 52 -0.94 -0.59 15.83
C GLY A 52 -1.90 -0.34 14.68
N PHE A 53 -1.44 -0.47 13.42
CA PHE A 53 -2.26 -0.27 12.21
C PHE A 53 -2.46 -1.56 11.39
N PRO A 54 -3.08 -2.61 11.95
CA PRO A 54 -3.19 -3.91 11.29
C PRO A 54 -3.96 -3.86 9.96
N ARG A 55 -4.96 -2.98 9.84
CA ARG A 55 -5.72 -2.82 8.59
C ARG A 55 -4.88 -2.21 7.47
N ILE A 56 -4.03 -1.25 7.79
CA ILE A 56 -3.09 -0.63 6.85
C ILE A 56 -2.08 -1.69 6.36
N THR A 57 -1.53 -2.49 7.28
CA THR A 57 -0.66 -3.62 6.95
C THR A 57 -1.33 -4.63 6.04
N GLU A 58 -2.58 -4.98 6.30
CA GLU A 58 -3.33 -5.93 5.48
C GLU A 58 -3.56 -5.41 4.06
N LEU A 59 -3.93 -4.14 3.89
CA LEU A 59 -4.09 -3.53 2.57
C LEU A 59 -2.77 -3.48 1.78
N ALA A 60 -1.68 -3.10 2.45
CA ALA A 60 -0.35 -3.11 1.85
C ALA A 60 0.10 -4.52 1.44
N ARG A 61 -0.20 -5.53 2.26
CA ARG A 61 0.04 -6.93 1.93
C ARG A 61 -0.70 -7.34 0.67
N ARG A 62 -2.02 -7.05 0.60
CA ARG A 62 -2.83 -7.35 -0.59
C ARG A 62 -2.22 -6.72 -1.85
N MET A 63 -1.83 -5.44 -1.80
CA MET A 63 -1.14 -4.80 -2.94
C MET A 63 0.13 -5.57 -3.36
N SER A 64 0.97 -5.92 -2.39
CA SER A 64 2.23 -6.65 -2.66
C SER A 64 1.98 -8.02 -3.26
N ASP A 65 0.94 -8.73 -2.80
CA ASP A 65 0.60 -10.06 -3.27
C ASP A 65 0.08 -10.00 -4.72
N GLU A 66 -0.80 -9.05 -5.05
CA GLU A 66 -1.29 -8.85 -6.43
C GLU A 66 -0.18 -8.49 -7.42
N LEU A 67 0.74 -7.60 -7.00
CA LEU A 67 1.91 -7.25 -7.81
C LEU A 67 2.83 -8.46 -8.01
N SER A 68 3.01 -9.28 -6.99
CA SER A 68 3.85 -10.47 -7.07
C SER A 68 3.24 -11.53 -7.98
N LEU A 69 1.92 -11.75 -7.89
CA LEU A 69 1.17 -12.63 -8.77
C LEU A 69 1.33 -12.23 -10.24
N PHE A 70 1.17 -10.93 -10.55
CA PHE A 70 1.35 -10.43 -11.91
C PHE A 70 2.73 -10.74 -12.51
N PHE A 71 3.79 -10.73 -11.68
CA PHE A 71 5.16 -10.98 -12.14
C PHE A 71 5.53 -12.45 -12.23
N ASP A 72 4.83 -13.34 -11.52
CA ASP A 72 5.20 -14.76 -11.46
C ASP A 72 4.92 -15.48 -12.78
N PRO A 73 5.95 -15.86 -13.58
CA PRO A 73 5.75 -16.51 -14.85
C PRO A 73 5.15 -17.91 -14.74
N ALA A 74 5.22 -18.56 -13.56
CA ALA A 74 4.66 -19.87 -13.31
C ALA A 74 3.17 -19.83 -12.94
N GLU A 75 2.65 -18.66 -12.56
CA GLU A 75 1.24 -18.51 -12.20
C GLU A 75 0.36 -18.52 -13.46
N THR A 76 -0.68 -19.34 -13.41
CA THR A 76 -1.61 -19.56 -14.53
C THR A 76 -2.81 -18.61 -14.48
N GLN A 77 -3.12 -18.06 -13.31
CA GLN A 77 -4.23 -17.14 -13.06
C GLN A 77 -3.73 -15.72 -12.76
N ARG A 78 -2.82 -15.21 -13.59
CA ARG A 78 -2.31 -13.85 -13.44
C ARG A 78 -3.36 -12.82 -13.86
N PRO A 79 -3.49 -11.70 -13.14
CA PRO A 79 -4.31 -10.60 -13.61
C PRO A 79 -3.73 -10.04 -14.92
N THR A 80 -4.60 -9.59 -15.80
CA THR A 80 -4.22 -8.70 -16.90
C THR A 80 -3.66 -7.38 -16.35
N PRO A 81 -2.87 -6.62 -17.13
CA PRO A 81 -2.44 -5.29 -16.72
C PRO A 81 -3.62 -4.38 -16.33
N GLU A 82 -4.73 -4.45 -17.04
CA GLU A 82 -5.94 -3.68 -16.76
C GLU A 82 -6.56 -4.08 -15.41
N GLU A 83 -6.74 -5.37 -15.14
CA GLU A 83 -7.26 -5.88 -13.87
C GLU A 83 -6.34 -5.51 -12.69
N LEU A 84 -5.03 -5.64 -12.86
CA LEU A 84 -4.06 -5.23 -11.83
C LEU A 84 -4.14 -3.72 -11.59
N SER A 85 -4.25 -2.91 -12.64
CA SER A 85 -4.38 -1.45 -12.52
C SER A 85 -5.61 -1.07 -11.72
N GLU A 86 -6.77 -1.63 -12.06
CA GLU A 86 -8.03 -1.38 -11.36
C GLU A 86 -7.94 -1.79 -9.88
N MET A 87 -7.37 -2.97 -9.62
CA MET A 87 -7.22 -3.48 -8.26
C MET A 87 -6.28 -2.61 -7.41
N LEU A 88 -5.16 -2.16 -7.97
CA LEU A 88 -4.25 -1.24 -7.28
C LEU A 88 -4.89 0.12 -7.02
N ILE A 89 -5.70 0.64 -7.95
CA ILE A 89 -6.48 1.86 -7.74
C ILE A 89 -7.45 1.68 -6.56
N VAL A 90 -8.22 0.58 -6.54
CA VAL A 90 -9.15 0.29 -5.44
C VAL A 90 -8.42 0.19 -4.10
N LEU A 91 -7.35 -0.61 -4.05
CA LEU A 91 -6.55 -0.78 -2.84
C LEU A 91 -5.91 0.54 -2.37
N SER A 92 -5.45 1.38 -3.29
CA SER A 92 -4.87 2.69 -2.94
C SER A 92 -5.90 3.61 -2.30
N HIS A 93 -7.13 3.62 -2.80
CA HIS A 93 -8.22 4.39 -2.18
C HIS A 93 -8.68 3.82 -0.83
N GLU A 94 -8.68 2.50 -0.66
CA GLU A 94 -8.90 1.88 0.66
C GLU A 94 -7.81 2.30 1.65
N LEU A 95 -6.55 2.28 1.22
CA LEU A 95 -5.40 2.65 2.04
C LEU A 95 -5.44 4.13 2.44
N GLU A 96 -5.73 5.04 1.50
CA GLU A 96 -5.90 6.48 1.78
C GLU A 96 -7.01 6.73 2.82
N ARG A 97 -8.14 6.02 2.71
CA ARG A 97 -9.26 6.15 3.67
C ARG A 97 -8.87 5.68 5.07
N GLU A 98 -8.21 4.54 5.18
CA GLU A 98 -7.76 4.01 6.47
C GLU A 98 -6.71 4.90 7.12
N VAL A 99 -5.77 5.46 6.34
CA VAL A 99 -4.79 6.43 6.83
C VAL A 99 -5.47 7.68 7.36
N SER A 100 -6.41 8.25 6.60
CA SER A 100 -7.13 9.46 7.02
C SER A 100 -7.89 9.21 8.33
N ALA A 101 -8.57 8.07 8.45
CA ALA A 101 -9.26 7.69 9.68
C ALA A 101 -8.29 7.47 10.86
N ALA A 102 -7.10 6.90 10.61
CA ALA A 102 -6.07 6.74 11.64
C ALA A 102 -5.50 8.09 12.10
N GLN A 103 -5.24 9.02 11.18
CA GLN A 103 -4.78 10.37 11.49
C GLN A 103 -5.78 11.13 12.36
N GLN A 104 -7.08 11.04 12.06
CA GLN A 104 -8.14 11.65 12.87
C GLN A 104 -8.20 11.10 14.30
N ARG A 105 -7.88 9.81 14.51
CA ARG A 105 -7.83 9.18 15.85
C ARG A 105 -6.58 9.57 16.65
N LEU A 106 -5.54 10.05 15.98
CA LEU A 106 -4.28 10.52 16.58
C LEU A 106 -4.25 12.03 16.81
N GLN A 107 -5.32 12.75 16.49
CA GLN A 107 -5.53 14.14 16.93
C GLN A 107 -6.06 14.11 18.36
#